data_AF-A0A7G2RWV0-F1
#
_entry.id   AF-A0A7G2RWV0-F1
#
_cell.length_a   1.000
_cell.length_b   1.000
_cell.length_c   1.000
_cell.angle_alpha   90.00
_cell.angle_beta   90.00
_cell.angle_gamma   90.00
#
_symmetry.space_group_name_H-M   'P 1'
#
loop_
_entity.id
_entity.type
_entity.pdbx_description
1 polymer ?
#
loop_
_entity_poly.entity_id
_entity_poly.type
_entity_poly.pdbx_seq_one_letter_code
_entity_poly.pdbx_strand_id
1 'polypeptide(L)'
;MLDTQNALRNTIAIKQAELKTAFDASLKLAGVEKGSSLFDQYQEVIKQKGQQAMEAQMNMNFATDITDEQRAEYANSISSFKSYAQSSLTQMGRLIADVDNLNNSKYIVVGNAKNGEQLVNRIALGAIGDVNEEVYGAGVIVDKKLTEQNGSNIVSSTVKIPTNSKFFKQVANGGGKGIYDQLQAGLSNGKIVEKDGYYVFKNTIDVSNYESRGGMDYLQEKIDGVKANEFLMNAKVLDKNAAFTHLSKPFITSGNELNIDGEKTGYYVTNETEIVDLAASTTSKEFRDQLDAEYDRVFKSGSSVSQMQDYLYSIGIVDDITGDEWQNLSVAKRKQKINNALTEHLFEGRFAGLANPSEKVNQVAVVLKEGDEKSEQILAAAIEQGIQNPLNNNQPYKMGDTIYIKESQVRDKRKDVDSSEVLSLYKILQDKGEANVKKQLVNVPINIKGRGKFLVDKSGQFRLVSGSNPRLYPIVSDTNFFEALNDAVKTE
;
A
#
# COMPACT_ATOMS: atom_id res chain seq x y z
N MET A 1 9.84 -52.29 -54.05
CA MET A 1 8.86 -51.20 -53.89
C MET A 1 8.05 -51.34 -52.60
N LEU A 2 7.44 -52.49 -52.34
CA LEU A 2 6.67 -52.74 -51.10
C LEU A 2 7.52 -52.63 -49.82
N ASP A 3 8.74 -53.16 -49.82
CA ASP A 3 9.64 -53.06 -48.66
C ASP A 3 10.12 -51.63 -48.39
N THR A 4 10.31 -50.84 -49.45
CA THR A 4 10.65 -49.42 -49.37
C THR A 4 9.47 -48.60 -48.83
N GLN A 5 8.25 -48.94 -49.23
CA GLN A 5 7.01 -48.38 -48.68
C GLN A 5 6.83 -48.72 -47.20
N ASN A 6 7.10 -49.96 -46.80
CA ASN A 6 7.01 -50.41 -45.41
C ASN A 6 8.10 -49.76 -44.53
N ALA A 7 9.33 -49.61 -45.03
CA ALA A 7 10.40 -48.92 -44.31
C ALA A 7 10.09 -47.43 -44.11
N LEU A 8 9.51 -46.75 -45.11
CA LEU A 8 9.11 -45.35 -44.97
C LEU A 8 7.90 -45.20 -44.03
N ARG A 9 6.91 -46.10 -44.11
CA ARG A 9 5.78 -46.16 -43.14
C ARG A 9 6.29 -46.32 -41.71
N ASN A 10 7.22 -47.24 -41.47
CA ASN A 10 7.82 -47.42 -40.15
C ASN A 10 8.59 -46.17 -39.70
N THR A 11 9.32 -45.52 -40.61
CA THR A 11 10.04 -44.27 -40.29
C THR A 11 9.08 -43.13 -39.93
N ILE A 12 7.95 -43.02 -40.64
CA ILE A 12 6.91 -42.01 -40.36
C ILE A 12 6.21 -42.31 -39.03
N ALA A 13 5.87 -43.58 -38.77
CA ALA A 13 5.29 -44.02 -37.50
C ALA A 13 6.23 -43.77 -36.32
N ILE A 14 7.54 -44.03 -36.47
CA ILE A 14 8.56 -43.72 -35.46
C ILE A 14 8.61 -42.21 -35.20
N LYS A 15 8.66 -41.36 -36.25
CA LYS A 15 8.67 -39.90 -36.07
C LYS A 15 7.39 -39.37 -35.41
N GLN A 16 6.23 -39.94 -35.71
CA GLN A 16 5.00 -39.62 -35.00
C GLN A 16 5.06 -40.04 -33.53
N ALA A 17 5.60 -41.23 -33.24
CA ALA A 17 5.79 -41.69 -31.87
C ALA A 17 6.79 -40.80 -31.11
N GLU A 18 7.86 -40.34 -31.76
CA GLU A 18 8.82 -39.38 -31.20
C GLU A 18 8.17 -38.02 -30.92
N LEU A 19 7.39 -37.47 -31.86
CA LEU A 19 6.66 -36.22 -31.66
C LEU A 19 5.63 -36.35 -30.54
N LYS A 20 4.88 -37.46 -30.50
CA LYS A 20 3.92 -37.74 -29.44
C LYS A 20 4.60 -37.92 -28.07
N THR A 21 5.75 -38.59 -28.04
CA THR A 21 6.53 -38.79 -26.81
C THR A 21 7.13 -37.48 -26.31
N ALA A 22 7.71 -36.68 -27.22
CA ALA A 22 8.21 -35.36 -26.90
C ALA A 22 7.09 -34.43 -26.41
N PHE A 23 5.91 -34.54 -27.02
CA PHE A 23 4.70 -33.82 -26.63
C PHE A 23 4.18 -34.24 -25.24
N ASP A 24 4.03 -35.54 -24.98
CA ASP A 24 3.62 -36.06 -23.66
C ASP A 24 4.63 -35.67 -22.56
N ALA A 25 5.92 -35.72 -22.87
CA ALA A 25 6.97 -35.30 -21.95
C ALA A 25 6.96 -33.79 -21.67
N SER A 26 6.61 -32.97 -22.66
CA SER A 26 6.55 -31.52 -22.52
C SER A 26 5.27 -31.03 -21.86
N LEU A 27 4.12 -31.69 -22.07
CA LEU A 27 2.92 -31.47 -21.27
C LEU A 27 3.16 -31.83 -19.79
N LYS A 28 3.89 -32.92 -19.53
CA LYS A 28 4.32 -33.28 -18.17
C LYS A 28 5.27 -32.24 -17.56
N LEU A 29 6.22 -31.71 -18.32
CA LEU A 29 7.09 -30.60 -17.89
C LEU A 29 6.30 -29.32 -17.62
N ALA A 30 5.23 -29.09 -18.38
CA ALA A 30 4.31 -27.97 -18.21
C ALA A 30 3.25 -28.19 -17.14
N GLY A 31 3.35 -29.25 -16.31
CA GLY A 31 2.42 -29.49 -15.21
C GLY A 31 1.03 -30.01 -15.63
N VAL A 32 0.80 -30.28 -16.92
CA VAL A 32 -0.48 -30.82 -17.38
C VAL A 32 -0.54 -32.31 -17.09
N GLU A 33 -1.31 -32.69 -16.08
CA GLU A 33 -1.47 -34.08 -15.70
C GLU A 33 -2.30 -34.86 -16.73
N LYS A 34 -1.86 -36.10 -16.94
CA LYS A 34 -2.54 -37.08 -17.80
C LYS A 34 -3.90 -37.42 -17.20
N GLY A 35 -4.98 -37.22 -17.96
CA GLY A 35 -6.35 -37.49 -17.53
C GLY A 35 -7.19 -36.26 -17.21
N SER A 36 -6.66 -35.04 -17.39
CA SER A 36 -7.50 -33.84 -17.43
C SER A 36 -8.27 -33.74 -18.75
N SER A 37 -9.50 -33.24 -18.72
CA SER A 37 -10.33 -33.17 -19.94
C SER A 37 -9.74 -32.26 -21.02
N LEU A 38 -8.92 -31.27 -20.66
CA LEU A 38 -8.23 -30.38 -21.60
C LEU A 38 -7.02 -31.07 -22.26
N PHE A 39 -6.25 -31.84 -21.48
CA PHE A 39 -5.15 -32.66 -21.98
C PHE A 39 -5.63 -33.65 -23.04
N ASP A 40 -6.71 -34.38 -22.75
CA ASP A 40 -7.26 -35.39 -23.66
C ASP A 40 -7.78 -34.76 -24.96
N GLN A 41 -8.49 -33.63 -24.86
CA GLN A 41 -8.97 -32.87 -26.04
C GLN A 41 -7.80 -32.39 -26.91
N TYR A 42 -6.72 -31.92 -26.29
CA TYR A 42 -5.54 -31.48 -27.01
C TYR A 42 -4.81 -32.64 -27.71
N GLN A 43 -4.63 -33.75 -27.00
CA GLN A 43 -4.02 -34.96 -27.56
C GLN A 43 -4.79 -35.44 -28.81
N GLU A 44 -6.12 -35.34 -28.80
CA GLU A 44 -6.94 -35.72 -29.94
C GLU A 44 -6.72 -34.79 -31.15
N VAL A 45 -6.62 -33.46 -30.96
CA VAL A 45 -6.28 -32.52 -32.06
C VAL A 45 -4.91 -32.83 -32.65
N ILE A 46 -3.90 -33.07 -31.81
CA ILE A 46 -2.55 -33.43 -32.26
C ILE A 46 -2.56 -34.75 -33.03
N LYS A 47 -3.31 -35.75 -32.54
CA LYS A 47 -3.45 -37.05 -33.21
C LYS A 47 -4.09 -36.91 -34.58
N GLN A 48 -5.18 -36.14 -34.69
CA GLN A 48 -5.86 -35.90 -35.97
C GLN A 48 -4.95 -35.18 -36.98
N LYS A 49 -4.30 -34.08 -36.58
CA LYS A 49 -3.36 -33.36 -37.47
C LYS A 49 -2.13 -34.19 -37.80
N GLY A 50 -1.63 -34.98 -36.86
CA GLY A 50 -0.54 -35.91 -37.09
C GLY A 50 -0.88 -36.97 -38.12
N GLN A 51 -2.09 -37.55 -38.06
CA GLN A 51 -2.60 -38.49 -39.05
C GLN A 51 -2.71 -37.84 -40.43
N GLN A 52 -3.28 -36.64 -40.54
CA GLN A 52 -3.36 -35.88 -41.80
C GLN A 52 -1.97 -35.61 -42.41
N ALA A 53 -1.00 -35.18 -41.59
CA ALA A 53 0.37 -34.97 -42.05
C ALA A 53 1.07 -36.26 -42.49
N MET A 54 0.77 -37.38 -41.85
CA MET A 54 1.27 -38.70 -42.25
C MET A 54 0.66 -39.16 -43.57
N GLU A 55 -0.65 -39.01 -43.76
CA GLU A 55 -1.34 -39.32 -45.02
C GLU A 55 -0.80 -38.44 -46.15
N ALA A 56 -0.62 -37.15 -45.91
CA ALA A 56 0.02 -36.22 -46.85
C ALA A 56 1.44 -36.66 -47.22
N GLN A 57 2.26 -37.04 -46.23
CA GLN A 57 3.62 -37.56 -46.48
C GLN A 57 3.58 -38.87 -47.27
N MET A 58 2.63 -39.77 -46.99
CA MET A 58 2.47 -41.01 -47.76
C MET A 58 2.09 -40.74 -49.20
N ASN A 59 1.10 -39.88 -49.44
CA ASN A 59 0.65 -39.53 -50.78
C ASN A 59 1.77 -38.82 -51.57
N MET A 60 2.52 -37.92 -50.94
CA MET A 60 3.63 -37.22 -51.59
C MET A 60 4.76 -38.16 -52.05
N ASN A 61 4.98 -39.29 -51.36
CA ASN A 61 6.05 -40.23 -51.67
C ASN A 61 5.61 -41.41 -52.53
N PHE A 62 4.33 -41.75 -52.55
CA PHE A 62 3.86 -43.02 -53.11
C PHE A 62 2.60 -42.94 -53.97
N ALA A 63 1.87 -41.82 -53.99
CA ALA A 63 0.73 -41.70 -54.89
C ALA A 63 1.24 -41.56 -56.34
N THR A 64 0.64 -42.33 -57.23
CA THR A 64 0.82 -42.20 -58.67
C THR A 64 -0.05 -41.04 -59.16
N ASP A 65 0.48 -40.20 -60.05
CA ASP A 65 -0.23 -39.08 -60.69
C ASP A 65 -0.62 -37.90 -59.76
N ILE A 66 0.31 -37.48 -58.88
CA ILE A 66 0.15 -36.23 -58.10
C ILE A 66 0.51 -34.99 -58.91
N THR A 67 -0.32 -33.96 -58.86
CA THR A 67 -0.01 -32.64 -59.45
C THR A 67 0.94 -31.84 -58.56
N ASP A 68 1.54 -30.78 -59.11
CA ASP A 68 2.37 -29.86 -58.31
C ASP A 68 1.55 -29.14 -57.24
N GLU A 69 0.30 -28.81 -57.51
CA GLU A 69 -0.63 -28.24 -56.52
C GLU A 69 -0.89 -29.22 -55.37
N GLN A 70 -1.16 -30.49 -55.65
CA GLN A 70 -1.36 -31.52 -54.62
C GLN A 70 -0.08 -31.75 -53.81
N ARG A 71 1.09 -31.73 -54.47
CA ARG A 71 2.38 -31.82 -53.78
C ARG A 71 2.59 -30.63 -52.85
N ALA A 72 2.22 -29.42 -53.26
CA ALA A 72 2.28 -28.23 -52.42
C ALA A 72 1.30 -28.32 -51.23
N GLU A 73 0.08 -28.80 -51.43
CA GLU A 73 -0.91 -29.04 -50.36
C GLU A 73 -0.42 -30.06 -49.33
N TYR A 74 0.19 -31.16 -49.78
CA TYR A 74 0.77 -32.16 -48.88
C TYR A 74 1.96 -31.60 -48.10
N ALA A 75 2.89 -30.92 -48.78
CA ALA A 75 4.02 -30.26 -48.12
C ALA A 75 3.56 -29.22 -47.09
N ASN A 76 2.51 -28.45 -47.41
CA ASN A 76 1.90 -27.51 -46.48
C ASN A 76 1.33 -28.24 -45.27
N SER A 77 0.56 -29.32 -45.45
CA SER A 77 -0.02 -30.10 -44.35
C SER A 77 1.05 -30.63 -43.37
N ILE A 78 2.18 -31.12 -43.89
CA ILE A 78 3.32 -31.58 -43.09
C ILE A 78 3.97 -30.42 -42.31
N SER A 79 4.23 -29.31 -42.99
CA SER A 79 4.86 -28.12 -42.40
C SER A 79 3.96 -27.46 -41.33
N SER A 80 2.66 -27.35 -41.62
CA SER A 80 1.65 -26.81 -40.71
C SER A 80 1.52 -27.66 -39.45
N PHE A 81 1.54 -29.00 -39.55
CA PHE A 81 1.52 -29.86 -38.38
C PHE A 81 2.75 -29.62 -37.48
N LYS A 82 3.95 -29.58 -38.07
CA LYS A 82 5.18 -29.34 -37.30
C LYS A 82 5.17 -27.97 -36.61
N SER A 83 4.78 -26.93 -37.33
CA SER A 83 4.67 -25.57 -36.79
C SER A 83 3.64 -25.51 -35.67
N TYR A 84 2.44 -26.06 -35.89
CA TYR A 84 1.37 -26.12 -34.91
C TYR A 84 1.83 -26.87 -33.65
N ALA A 85 2.35 -28.09 -33.77
CA ALA A 85 2.76 -28.90 -32.61
C ALA A 85 3.78 -28.17 -31.72
N GLN A 86 4.69 -27.39 -32.31
CA GLN A 86 5.70 -26.65 -31.57
C GLN A 86 5.18 -25.35 -30.93
N SER A 87 4.42 -24.54 -31.68
CA SER A 87 3.89 -23.26 -31.17
C SER A 87 2.82 -23.49 -30.11
N SER A 88 1.90 -24.39 -30.40
CA SER A 88 0.76 -24.70 -29.54
C SER A 88 1.19 -25.25 -28.19
N LEU A 89 2.24 -26.09 -28.16
CA LEU A 89 2.84 -26.59 -26.94
C LEU A 89 3.35 -25.46 -26.05
N THR A 90 4.15 -24.57 -26.64
CA THR A 90 4.74 -23.44 -25.92
C THR A 90 3.65 -22.58 -25.31
N GLN A 91 2.60 -22.29 -26.08
CA GLN A 91 1.49 -21.46 -25.65
C GLN A 91 0.65 -22.09 -24.53
N MET A 92 0.35 -23.40 -24.65
CA MET A 92 -0.36 -24.12 -23.60
C MET A 92 0.48 -24.19 -22.32
N GLY A 93 1.79 -24.44 -22.43
CA GLY A 93 2.66 -24.46 -21.26
C GLY A 93 2.70 -23.14 -20.50
N ARG A 94 2.64 -22.01 -21.22
CA ARG A 94 2.55 -20.67 -20.62
C ARG A 94 1.23 -20.43 -19.91
N LEU A 95 0.12 -20.81 -20.54
CA LEU A 95 -1.20 -20.73 -19.91
C LEU A 95 -1.25 -21.54 -18.60
N ILE A 96 -0.62 -22.71 -18.55
CA ILE A 96 -0.59 -23.53 -17.33
C ILE A 96 0.33 -22.94 -16.27
N ALA A 97 1.46 -22.34 -16.66
CA ALA A 97 2.30 -21.60 -15.72
C ALA A 97 1.52 -20.47 -15.02
N ASP A 98 0.60 -19.80 -15.71
CA ASP A 98 -0.29 -18.80 -15.11
C ASP A 98 -1.31 -19.43 -14.15
N VAL A 99 -1.83 -20.61 -14.48
CA VAL A 99 -2.72 -21.35 -13.59
C VAL A 99 -2.00 -21.69 -12.28
N ASP A 100 -0.75 -22.16 -12.35
CA ASP A 100 0.07 -22.48 -11.18
C ASP A 100 0.35 -21.25 -10.32
N ASN A 101 0.50 -20.07 -10.94
CA ASN A 101 0.75 -18.80 -10.27
C ASN A 101 -0.52 -18.04 -9.86
N LEU A 102 -1.72 -18.55 -10.15
CA LEU A 102 -3.00 -17.84 -9.93
C LEU A 102 -3.24 -17.41 -8.46
N ASN A 103 -2.68 -18.18 -7.53
CA ASN A 103 -2.79 -17.93 -6.08
C ASN A 103 -1.54 -17.25 -5.50
N ASN A 104 -0.54 -16.94 -6.32
CA ASN A 104 0.65 -16.23 -5.90
C ASN A 104 0.35 -14.74 -5.69
N SER A 105 0.64 -14.22 -4.50
CA SER A 105 0.34 -12.82 -4.14
C SER A 105 1.10 -11.78 -4.97
N LYS A 106 2.17 -12.19 -5.65
CA LYS A 106 2.98 -11.34 -6.54
C LYS A 106 2.33 -11.11 -7.91
N TYR A 107 1.28 -11.83 -8.24
CA TYR A 107 0.63 -11.73 -9.54
C TYR A 107 -0.77 -11.16 -9.42
N ILE A 108 -1.24 -10.53 -10.51
CA ILE A 108 -2.62 -10.11 -10.72
C ILE A 108 -3.21 -10.82 -11.92
N VAL A 109 -4.49 -11.14 -11.80
CA VAL A 109 -5.28 -11.53 -12.96
C VAL A 109 -5.57 -10.28 -13.79
N VAL A 110 -5.33 -10.34 -15.09
CA VAL A 110 -5.63 -9.24 -16.01
C VAL A 110 -7.15 -9.17 -16.22
N GLY A 111 -7.70 -7.96 -16.17
CA GLY A 111 -9.12 -7.71 -16.38
C GLY A 111 -9.63 -6.54 -15.54
N ASN A 112 -10.77 -5.98 -15.93
CA ASN A 112 -11.39 -4.89 -15.19
C ASN A 112 -12.15 -5.42 -13.97
N ALA A 113 -11.72 -5.04 -12.76
CA ALA A 113 -12.38 -5.41 -11.51
C ALA A 113 -13.78 -4.75 -11.37
N LYS A 114 -13.97 -3.55 -11.91
CA LYS A 114 -15.21 -2.75 -11.78
C LYS A 114 -16.37 -3.23 -12.63
N ASN A 115 -16.13 -4.14 -13.58
CA ASN A 115 -17.17 -4.81 -14.36
C ASN A 115 -17.18 -6.33 -14.16
N GLY A 116 -16.39 -6.85 -13.22
CA GLY A 116 -16.30 -8.28 -12.90
C GLY A 116 -15.48 -9.12 -13.87
N GLU A 117 -14.84 -8.54 -14.89
CA GLU A 117 -14.00 -9.27 -15.85
C GLU A 117 -12.80 -9.93 -15.21
N GLN A 118 -12.14 -9.25 -14.28
CA GLN A 118 -11.00 -9.84 -13.56
C GLN A 118 -11.42 -11.13 -12.82
N LEU A 119 -12.61 -11.13 -12.21
CA LEU A 119 -13.16 -12.31 -11.56
C LEU A 119 -13.50 -13.41 -12.58
N VAL A 120 -14.15 -13.07 -13.69
CA VAL A 120 -14.44 -14.03 -14.77
C VAL A 120 -13.15 -14.69 -15.29
N ASN A 121 -12.10 -13.90 -15.50
CA ASN A 121 -10.79 -14.39 -15.94
C ASN A 121 -10.13 -15.28 -14.89
N ARG A 122 -10.20 -14.90 -13.60
CA ARG A 122 -9.67 -15.70 -12.49
C ARG A 122 -10.36 -17.06 -12.41
N ILE A 123 -11.69 -17.07 -12.50
CA ILE A 123 -12.49 -18.30 -12.49
C ILE A 123 -12.18 -19.15 -13.73
N ALA A 124 -12.00 -18.54 -14.90
CA ALA A 124 -11.64 -19.24 -16.13
C ALA A 124 -10.24 -19.88 -16.07
N LEU A 125 -9.24 -19.17 -15.55
CA LEU A 125 -7.90 -19.72 -15.30
C LEU A 125 -7.96 -20.87 -14.29
N GLY A 126 -8.65 -20.68 -13.17
CA GLY A 126 -8.88 -21.75 -12.20
C GLY A 126 -9.59 -22.97 -12.81
N ALA A 127 -10.47 -22.74 -13.79
CA ALA A 127 -11.16 -23.81 -14.53
C ALA A 127 -10.25 -24.68 -15.38
N ILE A 128 -9.15 -24.10 -15.89
CA ILE A 128 -8.20 -24.79 -16.76
C ILE A 128 -7.40 -25.82 -15.95
N GLY A 129 -6.95 -25.46 -14.75
CA GLY A 129 -6.27 -26.36 -13.82
C GLY A 129 -7.20 -27.40 -13.18
N ASP A 130 -6.87 -27.78 -11.94
CA ASP A 130 -7.66 -28.70 -11.13
C ASP A 130 -8.74 -27.95 -10.37
N VAL A 131 -9.96 -27.98 -10.90
CA VAL A 131 -11.12 -27.52 -10.15
C VAL A 131 -11.53 -28.62 -9.18
N ASN A 132 -11.29 -28.37 -7.90
CA ASN A 132 -11.85 -29.19 -6.83
C ASN A 132 -12.98 -28.41 -6.11
N GLU A 133 -13.94 -29.15 -5.57
CA GLU A 133 -14.98 -28.59 -4.70
C GLU A 133 -14.41 -27.89 -3.45
N GLU A 134 -13.12 -28.08 -3.15
CA GLU A 134 -12.46 -27.44 -2.01
C GLU A 134 -12.29 -25.93 -2.23
N VAL A 135 -11.98 -25.50 -3.46
CA VAL A 135 -11.79 -24.07 -3.79
C VAL A 135 -13.12 -23.34 -3.97
N TYR A 136 -14.04 -23.91 -4.76
CA TYR A 136 -15.28 -23.22 -5.16
C TYR A 136 -16.53 -23.70 -4.41
N GLY A 137 -16.38 -24.66 -3.51
CA GLY A 137 -17.47 -25.26 -2.75
C GLY A 137 -18.13 -26.43 -3.47
N ALA A 138 -18.80 -27.27 -2.67
CA ALA A 138 -19.56 -28.42 -3.16
C ALA A 138 -20.62 -28.02 -4.20
N GLY A 139 -20.76 -28.82 -5.25
CA GLY A 139 -21.71 -28.59 -6.33
C GLY A 139 -21.28 -27.57 -7.39
N VAL A 140 -20.01 -27.16 -7.41
CA VAL A 140 -19.43 -26.42 -8.55
C VAL A 140 -19.49 -27.30 -9.81
N ILE A 141 -19.91 -26.70 -10.93
CA ILE A 141 -19.96 -27.38 -12.23
C ILE A 141 -18.99 -26.67 -13.16
N VAL A 142 -18.10 -27.43 -13.78
CA VAL A 142 -17.11 -26.90 -14.73
C VAL A 142 -17.24 -27.64 -16.04
N ASP A 143 -17.48 -26.86 -17.08
CA ASP A 143 -17.41 -27.32 -18.46
C ASP A 143 -16.25 -26.60 -19.14
N LYS A 144 -15.37 -27.36 -19.78
CA LYS A 144 -14.19 -26.83 -20.47
C LYS A 144 -13.97 -27.55 -21.79
N LYS A 145 -13.84 -26.76 -22.86
CA LYS A 145 -13.73 -27.26 -24.22
C LYS A 145 -12.56 -26.60 -24.93
N LEU A 146 -11.70 -27.42 -25.54
CA LEU A 146 -10.70 -26.97 -26.49
C LEU A 146 -11.24 -27.16 -27.91
N THR A 147 -11.18 -26.10 -28.70
CA THR A 147 -11.50 -26.13 -30.12
C THR A 147 -10.31 -25.56 -30.89
N GLU A 148 -9.85 -26.28 -31.91
CA GLU A 148 -8.84 -25.77 -32.83
C GLU A 148 -9.51 -25.10 -34.03
N GLN A 149 -9.09 -23.87 -34.35
CA GLN A 149 -9.56 -23.12 -35.51
C GLN A 149 -8.37 -22.44 -36.20
N ASN A 150 -8.10 -22.79 -37.46
CA ASN A 150 -7.06 -22.16 -38.30
C ASN A 150 -5.65 -22.14 -37.67
N GLY A 151 -5.28 -23.18 -36.93
CA GLY A 151 -4.00 -23.27 -36.20
C GLY A 151 -4.04 -22.69 -34.79
N SER A 152 -5.16 -22.09 -34.38
CA SER A 152 -5.34 -21.49 -33.06
C SER A 152 -6.09 -22.42 -32.11
N ASN A 153 -5.58 -22.57 -30.89
CA ASN A 153 -6.27 -23.30 -29.82
C ASN A 153 -7.13 -22.34 -29.01
N ILE A 154 -8.44 -22.59 -29.00
CA ILE A 154 -9.41 -21.79 -28.28
C ILE A 154 -9.94 -22.64 -27.12
N VAL A 155 -9.73 -22.16 -25.89
CA VAL A 155 -10.22 -22.79 -24.67
C VAL A 155 -11.43 -22.02 -24.18
N SER A 156 -12.61 -22.62 -24.31
CA SER A 156 -13.84 -22.09 -23.71
C SER A 156 -14.11 -22.77 -22.38
N SER A 157 -14.48 -21.97 -21.38
CA SER A 157 -14.87 -22.45 -20.07
C SER A 157 -16.24 -21.89 -19.68
N THR A 158 -17.05 -22.73 -19.05
CA THR A 158 -18.25 -22.34 -18.32
C THR A 158 -18.15 -22.91 -16.92
N VAL A 159 -18.04 -22.04 -15.92
CA VAL A 159 -18.05 -22.41 -14.51
C VAL A 159 -19.35 -21.95 -13.90
N LYS A 160 -20.03 -22.84 -13.18
CA LYS A 160 -21.22 -22.53 -12.39
C LYS A 160 -20.90 -22.77 -10.92
N ILE A 161 -20.95 -21.71 -10.12
CA ILE A 161 -20.70 -21.78 -8.68
C ILE A 161 -22.04 -21.55 -7.97
N PRO A 162 -22.47 -22.42 -7.04
CA PRO A 162 -23.70 -22.20 -6.28
C PRO A 162 -23.70 -20.84 -5.59
N THR A 163 -24.83 -20.11 -5.61
CA THR A 163 -24.92 -18.77 -4.98
C THR A 163 -24.70 -18.80 -3.47
N ASN A 164 -24.97 -19.94 -2.84
CA ASN A 164 -24.75 -20.17 -1.42
C ASN A 164 -23.33 -20.65 -1.07
N SER A 165 -22.43 -20.79 -2.06
CA SER A 165 -21.09 -21.32 -1.90
C SER A 165 -20.26 -20.57 -0.84
N LYS A 166 -19.41 -21.32 -0.14
CA LYS A 166 -18.44 -20.76 0.81
C LYS A 166 -17.39 -19.88 0.13
N PHE A 167 -17.11 -20.05 -1.16
CA PHE A 167 -16.17 -19.23 -1.91
C PHE A 167 -16.50 -17.74 -1.81
N PHE A 168 -17.76 -17.37 -1.98
CA PHE A 168 -18.19 -15.97 -1.85
C PHE A 168 -18.32 -15.49 -0.40
N LYS A 169 -18.52 -16.42 0.55
CA LYS A 169 -18.71 -16.12 1.99
C LYS A 169 -17.42 -16.04 2.80
N GLN A 170 -16.42 -16.87 2.50
CA GLN A 170 -15.11 -16.84 3.17
C GLN A 170 -14.33 -15.58 2.80
N VAL A 171 -14.53 -15.08 1.57
CA VAL A 171 -13.94 -13.81 1.15
C VAL A 171 -14.62 -12.63 1.85
N ALA A 172 -15.93 -12.69 2.12
CA ALA A 172 -16.63 -11.66 2.91
C ALA A 172 -16.17 -11.58 4.39
N ASN A 173 -15.78 -12.70 5.00
CA ASN A 173 -15.44 -12.74 6.44
C ASN A 173 -13.95 -12.46 6.75
N GLY A 174 -13.05 -12.52 5.76
CA GLY A 174 -11.60 -12.24 5.91
C GLY A 174 -11.19 -10.80 5.58
N GLY A 175 -12.13 -9.86 5.46
CA GLY A 175 -11.88 -8.51 4.95
C GLY A 175 -11.90 -8.38 3.42
N GLY A 176 -12.33 -9.41 2.70
CA GLY A 176 -12.34 -9.48 1.24
C GLY A 176 -13.51 -8.76 0.58
N LYS A 177 -13.50 -7.43 0.66
CA LYS A 177 -14.33 -6.59 -0.22
C LYS A 177 -14.10 -6.90 -1.71
N GLY A 178 -12.87 -7.24 -2.11
CA GLY A 178 -12.47 -7.40 -3.51
C GLY A 178 -13.32 -8.36 -4.35
N ILE A 179 -13.45 -9.65 -3.98
CA ILE A 179 -14.14 -10.64 -4.83
C ILE A 179 -15.66 -10.45 -4.82
N TYR A 180 -16.24 -10.09 -3.67
CA TYR A 180 -17.68 -9.84 -3.60
C TYR A 180 -18.06 -8.59 -4.40
N ASP A 181 -17.28 -7.52 -4.31
CA ASP A 181 -17.50 -6.31 -5.10
C ASP A 181 -17.37 -6.59 -6.60
N GLN A 182 -16.39 -7.40 -7.01
CA GLN A 182 -16.24 -7.85 -8.40
C GLN A 182 -17.41 -8.72 -8.87
N LEU A 183 -17.96 -9.58 -8.00
CA LEU A 183 -19.15 -10.38 -8.30
C LEU A 183 -20.36 -9.47 -8.54
N GLN A 184 -20.63 -8.53 -7.62
CA GLN A 184 -21.76 -7.59 -7.74
C GLN A 184 -21.63 -6.71 -8.98
N ALA A 185 -20.40 -6.24 -9.25
CA ALA A 185 -20.07 -5.51 -10.47
C ALA A 185 -20.33 -6.36 -11.73
N GLY A 186 -19.88 -7.61 -11.77
CA GLY A 186 -20.08 -8.50 -12.90
C GLY A 186 -21.54 -8.86 -13.15
N LEU A 187 -22.34 -9.01 -12.09
CA LEU A 187 -23.79 -9.18 -12.18
C LEU A 187 -24.45 -7.94 -12.79
N SER A 188 -24.10 -6.75 -12.29
CA SER A 188 -24.66 -5.48 -12.76
C SER A 188 -24.31 -5.18 -14.22
N ASN A 189 -23.14 -5.60 -14.68
CA ASN A 189 -22.67 -5.42 -16.06
C ASN A 189 -23.02 -6.60 -16.99
N GLY A 190 -23.72 -7.63 -16.49
CA GLY A 190 -24.09 -8.81 -17.27
C GLY A 190 -22.93 -9.71 -17.68
N LYS A 191 -21.71 -9.48 -17.18
CA LYS A 191 -20.55 -10.37 -17.39
C LYS A 191 -20.68 -11.67 -16.60
N ILE A 192 -21.37 -11.63 -15.46
CA ILE A 192 -21.73 -12.78 -14.64
C ILE A 192 -23.25 -12.88 -14.65
N VAL A 193 -23.78 -14.09 -14.82
CA VAL A 193 -25.22 -14.33 -14.85
C VAL A 193 -25.63 -15.19 -13.67
N GLU A 194 -26.60 -14.73 -12.89
CA GLU A 194 -27.28 -15.59 -11.91
C GLU A 194 -28.38 -16.38 -12.62
N LYS A 195 -28.28 -17.71 -12.58
CA LYS A 195 -29.25 -18.60 -13.22
C LYS A 195 -29.34 -19.94 -12.50
N ASP A 196 -30.56 -20.40 -12.25
CA ASP A 196 -30.85 -21.73 -11.68
C ASP A 196 -30.15 -22.00 -10.33
N GLY A 197 -29.94 -20.97 -9.50
CA GLY A 197 -29.24 -21.09 -8.22
C GLY A 197 -27.71 -21.05 -8.31
N TYR A 198 -27.17 -20.68 -9.46
CA TYR A 198 -25.73 -20.55 -9.72
C TYR A 198 -25.35 -19.16 -10.21
N TYR A 199 -24.14 -18.72 -9.86
CA TYR A 199 -23.41 -17.72 -10.61
C TYR A 199 -22.66 -18.40 -11.76
N VAL A 200 -22.92 -17.94 -12.98
CA VAL A 200 -22.38 -18.51 -14.21
C VAL A 200 -21.30 -17.58 -14.78
N PHE A 201 -20.09 -18.12 -14.89
CA PHE A 201 -18.92 -17.47 -15.45
C PHE A 201 -18.61 -18.13 -16.79
N LYS A 202 -18.56 -17.35 -17.86
CA LYS A 202 -18.21 -17.83 -19.20
C LYS A 202 -17.01 -17.07 -19.70
N ASN A 203 -16.02 -17.77 -20.22
CA ASN A 203 -14.88 -17.15 -20.86
C ASN A 203 -14.34 -17.99 -22.02
N THR A 204 -13.68 -17.31 -22.95
CA THR A 204 -12.99 -17.94 -24.07
C THR A 204 -11.60 -17.35 -24.19
N ILE A 205 -10.60 -18.22 -24.11
CA ILE A 205 -9.19 -17.88 -24.17
C ILE A 205 -8.64 -18.39 -25.50
N ASP A 206 -8.18 -17.46 -26.35
CA ASP A 206 -7.36 -17.83 -27.50
C ASP A 206 -5.92 -18.02 -27.03
N VAL A 207 -5.49 -19.28 -26.98
CA VAL A 207 -4.16 -19.68 -26.51
C VAL A 207 -3.12 -19.41 -27.60
N SER A 208 -3.52 -19.19 -28.85
CA SER A 208 -2.59 -19.12 -29.99
C SER A 208 -1.63 -17.93 -29.99
N ASN A 209 -1.85 -16.94 -29.13
CA ASN A 209 -0.96 -15.81 -28.95
C ASN A 209 -0.49 -15.63 -27.50
N TYR A 210 -0.66 -16.63 -26.63
CA TYR A 210 -0.40 -16.50 -25.20
C TYR A 210 1.05 -16.11 -24.86
N GLU A 211 1.23 -15.02 -24.12
CA GLU A 211 2.50 -14.34 -23.81
C GLU A 211 3.42 -14.09 -25.04
N SER A 212 2.85 -14.04 -26.24
CA SER A 212 3.60 -13.60 -27.41
C SER A 212 3.68 -12.06 -27.42
N ARG A 213 4.60 -11.49 -28.20
CA ARG A 213 4.73 -10.02 -28.29
C ARG A 213 3.42 -9.43 -28.85
N GLY A 214 2.70 -8.65 -28.03
CA GLY A 214 1.38 -8.11 -28.37
C GLY A 214 0.22 -9.11 -28.25
N GLY A 215 0.50 -10.31 -27.72
CA GLY A 215 -0.49 -11.34 -27.44
C GLY A 215 -1.14 -11.18 -26.06
N MET A 216 -2.05 -12.10 -25.77
CA MET A 216 -2.84 -12.08 -24.56
C MET A 216 -2.06 -12.71 -23.38
N ASP A 217 -2.23 -12.12 -22.20
CA ASP A 217 -1.69 -12.59 -20.94
C ASP A 217 -2.77 -12.33 -19.88
N TYR A 218 -3.17 -13.38 -19.17
CA TYR A 218 -4.20 -13.28 -18.13
C TYR A 218 -3.61 -13.17 -16.73
N LEU A 219 -2.30 -13.35 -16.55
CA LEU A 219 -1.65 -13.24 -15.27
C LEU A 219 -0.34 -12.45 -15.37
N GLN A 220 -0.33 -11.26 -14.77
CA GLN A 220 0.83 -10.38 -14.81
C GLN A 220 1.46 -10.24 -13.44
N GLU A 221 2.79 -10.15 -13.39
CA GLU A 221 3.48 -9.76 -12.17
C GLU A 221 3.03 -8.34 -11.77
N LYS A 222 2.78 -8.17 -10.47
CA LYS A 222 2.41 -6.88 -9.89
C LYS A 222 3.54 -5.89 -10.04
N ILE A 223 3.16 -4.62 -10.12
CA ILE A 223 4.10 -3.54 -9.84
C ILE A 223 4.28 -3.54 -8.32
N ASP A 224 5.52 -3.73 -7.87
CA ASP A 224 5.84 -3.60 -6.45
C ASP A 224 5.33 -2.27 -5.90
N GLY A 225 4.61 -2.32 -4.77
CA GLY A 225 4.14 -1.13 -4.07
C GLY A 225 5.30 -0.28 -3.55
N VAL A 226 5.04 1.02 -3.37
CA VAL A 226 6.04 1.93 -2.83
C VAL A 226 6.43 1.52 -1.40
N LYS A 227 7.73 1.47 -1.12
CA LYS A 227 8.23 1.25 0.25
C LYS A 227 8.35 2.60 0.95
N ALA A 228 7.37 2.93 1.80
CA ALA A 228 7.24 4.26 2.37
C ALA A 228 8.52 4.80 3.05
N ASN A 229 9.17 4.02 3.91
CA ASN A 229 10.41 4.46 4.56
C ASN A 229 11.56 4.69 3.57
N GLU A 230 11.72 3.79 2.59
CA GLU A 230 12.77 3.92 1.57
C GLU A 230 12.54 5.17 0.71
N PHE A 231 11.29 5.38 0.27
CA PHE A 231 10.89 6.56 -0.47
C PHE A 231 11.19 7.84 0.32
N LEU A 232 10.73 7.92 1.58
CA LEU A 232 10.88 9.11 2.40
C LEU A 232 12.34 9.39 2.80
N MET A 233 13.18 8.36 2.95
CA MET A 233 14.62 8.53 3.15
C MET A 233 15.31 9.06 1.88
N ASN A 234 14.97 8.52 0.70
CA ASN A 234 15.50 8.98 -0.57
C ASN A 234 15.06 10.43 -0.89
N ALA A 235 13.85 10.79 -0.47
CA ALA A 235 13.31 12.15 -0.53
C ALA A 235 13.90 13.09 0.54
N LYS A 236 14.79 12.62 1.40
CA LYS A 236 15.37 13.34 2.55
C LYS A 236 14.34 13.86 3.56
N VAL A 237 13.11 13.33 3.56
CA VAL A 237 12.10 13.61 4.59
C VAL A 237 12.46 12.91 5.89
N LEU A 238 13.11 11.75 5.78
CA LEU A 238 13.63 10.97 6.90
C LEU A 238 15.14 10.83 6.84
N ASP A 239 15.75 10.73 8.01
CA ASP A 239 17.15 10.33 8.17
C ASP A 239 17.30 8.80 8.13
N LYS A 240 18.55 8.33 8.22
CA LYS A 240 18.90 6.90 8.26
C LYS A 240 18.30 6.12 9.45
N ASN A 241 17.81 6.82 10.47
CA ASN A 241 17.15 6.25 11.64
C ASN A 241 15.62 6.32 11.51
N ALA A 242 15.10 6.65 10.32
CA ALA A 242 13.69 6.86 10.04
C ALA A 242 13.04 8.00 10.84
N ALA A 243 13.84 8.96 11.30
CA ALA A 243 13.40 10.17 11.98
C ALA A 243 13.24 11.35 11.02
N PHE A 244 12.26 12.22 11.25
CA PHE A 244 12.04 13.41 10.42
C PHE A 244 13.23 14.36 10.46
N THR A 245 13.59 14.89 9.30
CA THR A 245 14.75 15.78 9.10
C THR A 245 14.38 17.26 9.19
N HIS A 246 13.17 17.62 8.73
CA HIS A 246 12.65 18.98 8.78
C HIS A 246 11.91 19.19 10.11
N LEU A 247 12.65 19.68 11.10
CA LEU A 247 12.17 19.95 12.44
C LEU A 247 12.20 21.45 12.71
N SER A 248 11.24 21.94 13.49
CA SER A 248 11.27 23.28 14.05
C SER A 248 12.47 23.47 14.96
N LYS A 249 12.77 24.72 15.32
CA LYS A 249 13.65 24.96 16.47
C LYS A 249 13.01 24.33 17.71
N PRO A 250 13.81 23.69 18.59
CA PRO A 250 13.30 23.11 19.82
C PRO A 250 12.74 24.19 20.74
N PHE A 251 11.62 23.89 21.39
CA PHE A 251 10.98 24.74 22.38
C PHE A 251 10.48 23.89 23.55
N ILE A 252 10.27 24.53 24.71
CA ILE A 252 9.79 23.82 25.90
C ILE A 252 8.27 23.80 25.87
N THR A 253 7.70 22.61 25.97
CA THR A 253 6.28 22.44 26.31
C THR A 253 6.13 21.99 27.74
N SER A 254 5.01 22.33 28.35
CA SER A 254 4.68 21.97 29.71
C SER A 254 3.20 21.67 29.88
N GLY A 255 2.88 20.77 30.80
CA GLY A 255 1.49 20.42 31.08
C GLY A 255 1.35 19.36 32.16
N ASN A 256 0.10 19.10 32.54
CA ASN A 256 -0.21 18.02 33.47
C ASN A 256 0.04 16.67 32.79
N GLU A 257 0.75 15.77 33.48
CA GLU A 257 0.86 14.39 33.06
C GLU A 257 -0.52 13.72 33.19
N LEU A 258 -0.89 12.98 32.14
CA LEU A 258 -2.13 12.21 32.10
C LEU A 258 -1.79 10.73 32.20
N ASN A 259 -2.61 9.97 32.92
CA ASN A 259 -2.52 8.51 32.94
C ASN A 259 -3.07 7.93 31.61
N ILE A 260 -3.02 6.60 31.48
CA ILE A 260 -3.53 5.89 30.29
C ILE A 260 -5.02 6.13 30.02
N ASP A 261 -5.77 6.52 31.05
CA ASP A 261 -7.20 6.81 30.98
C ASP A 261 -7.50 8.30 30.70
N GLY A 262 -6.46 9.13 30.54
CA GLY A 262 -6.57 10.55 30.24
C GLY A 262 -6.83 11.45 31.47
N GLU A 263 -6.73 10.90 32.68
CA GLU A 263 -6.89 11.65 33.93
C GLU A 263 -5.55 12.23 34.40
N LYS A 264 -5.58 13.40 35.05
CA LYS A 264 -4.38 14.05 35.60
C LYS A 264 -3.75 13.18 36.68
N THR A 265 -2.46 12.88 36.55
CA THR A 265 -1.70 12.10 37.54
C THR A 265 -1.23 12.94 38.74
N GLY A 266 -1.36 14.27 38.63
CA GLY A 266 -0.83 15.22 39.61
C GLY A 266 0.68 15.48 39.50
N TYR A 267 1.28 15.10 38.37
CA TYR A 267 2.63 15.49 38.02
C TYR A 267 2.58 16.53 36.90
N TYR A 268 3.51 17.49 36.96
CA TYR A 268 3.74 18.43 35.88
C TYR A 268 4.96 17.98 35.08
N VAL A 269 4.85 17.93 33.75
CA VAL A 269 5.91 17.47 32.86
C VAL A 269 6.34 18.59 31.95
N THR A 270 7.65 18.71 31.75
CA THR A 270 8.27 19.58 30.77
C THR A 270 8.99 18.74 29.71
N ASN A 271 8.74 19.04 28.44
CA ASN A 271 9.40 18.35 27.32
C ASN A 271 10.12 19.36 26.44
N GLU A 272 11.29 18.98 25.93
CA GLU A 272 11.84 19.65 24.75
C GLU A 272 11.12 19.09 23.52
N THR A 273 10.44 19.98 22.79
CA THR A 273 9.55 19.67 21.69
C THR A 273 10.05 20.30 20.41
N GLU A 274 10.03 19.53 19.33
CA GLU A 274 10.25 19.99 17.96
C GLU A 274 9.00 19.64 17.13
N ILE A 275 8.52 20.57 16.31
CA ILE A 275 7.42 20.31 15.37
C ILE A 275 8.00 19.73 14.09
N VAL A 276 7.37 18.69 13.55
CA VAL A 276 7.71 18.14 12.23
C VAL A 276 7.11 19.04 11.15
N ASP A 277 7.97 19.71 10.38
CA ASP A 277 7.56 20.55 9.25
C ASP A 277 7.34 19.70 7.99
N LEU A 278 6.17 19.08 7.94
CA LEU A 278 5.72 18.30 6.79
C LEU A 278 5.48 19.15 5.53
N ALA A 279 5.17 20.44 5.68
CA ALA A 279 4.99 21.33 4.54
C ALA A 279 6.34 21.58 3.85
N ALA A 280 7.40 21.90 4.61
CA ALA A 280 8.76 21.99 4.08
C ALA A 280 9.23 20.68 3.45
N SER A 281 8.88 19.54 4.08
CA SER A 281 9.24 18.21 3.60
C SER A 281 8.60 17.88 2.24
N THR A 282 7.28 18.03 2.13
CA THR A 282 6.50 17.62 0.93
C THR A 282 6.58 18.64 -0.22
N THR A 283 6.98 19.88 0.06
CA THR A 283 7.23 20.90 -0.98
C THR A 283 8.67 20.93 -1.49
N SER A 284 9.57 20.17 -0.86
CA SER A 284 10.98 20.05 -1.27
C SER A 284 11.11 19.54 -2.70
N LYS A 285 12.21 19.92 -3.37
CA LYS A 285 12.50 19.44 -4.73
C LYS A 285 12.70 17.93 -4.72
N GLU A 286 13.44 17.41 -3.75
CA GLU A 286 13.74 15.98 -3.61
C GLU A 286 12.48 15.13 -3.48
N PHE A 287 11.51 15.54 -2.66
CA PHE A 287 10.25 14.81 -2.53
C PHE A 287 9.44 14.81 -3.84
N ARG A 288 9.37 15.96 -4.51
CA ARG A 288 8.68 16.08 -5.82
C ARG A 288 9.36 15.26 -6.91
N ASP A 289 10.70 15.25 -6.94
CA ASP A 289 11.46 14.43 -7.88
C ASP A 289 11.21 12.93 -7.64
N GLN A 290 11.11 12.48 -6.38
CA GLN A 290 10.77 11.09 -6.05
C GLN A 290 9.34 10.73 -6.45
N LEU A 291 8.36 11.62 -6.21
CA LEU A 291 6.99 11.41 -6.68
C LEU A 291 6.94 11.27 -8.21
N ASP A 292 7.68 12.12 -8.92
CA ASP A 292 7.76 12.11 -10.38
C ASP A 292 8.45 10.84 -10.91
N ALA A 293 9.53 10.41 -10.26
CA ALA A 293 10.21 9.16 -10.59
C ALA A 293 9.31 7.95 -10.38
N GLU A 294 8.55 7.91 -9.29
CA GLU A 294 7.62 6.82 -9.01
C GLU A 294 6.45 6.81 -10.00
N TYR A 295 5.89 7.99 -10.32
CA TYR A 295 4.90 8.11 -11.37
C TYR A 295 5.43 7.58 -12.72
N ASP A 296 6.64 7.97 -13.12
CA ASP A 296 7.22 7.53 -14.38
C ASP A 296 7.53 6.02 -14.38
N ARG A 297 7.97 5.46 -13.24
CA ARG A 297 8.19 4.02 -13.04
C ARG A 297 6.93 3.21 -13.28
N VAL A 298 5.77 3.70 -12.84
CA VAL A 298 4.49 2.96 -12.91
C VAL A 298 3.73 3.25 -14.21
N PHE A 299 3.69 4.50 -14.66
CA PHE A 299 2.76 4.95 -15.70
C PHE A 299 3.43 5.26 -17.05
N LYS A 300 4.77 5.23 -17.15
CA LYS A 300 5.50 5.44 -18.41
C LYS A 300 6.41 4.29 -18.83
N SER A 301 6.61 3.28 -17.98
CA SER A 301 7.55 2.17 -18.20
C SER A 301 7.02 1.05 -19.12
N GLY A 302 5.83 1.21 -19.70
CA GLY A 302 5.18 0.17 -20.50
C GLY A 302 4.31 -0.79 -19.70
N SER A 303 4.00 -0.47 -18.43
CA SER A 303 3.05 -1.20 -17.61
C SER A 303 1.67 -1.33 -18.26
N SER A 304 1.03 -2.47 -18.05
CA SER A 304 -0.32 -2.71 -18.54
C SER A 304 -1.36 -1.91 -17.76
N VAL A 305 -2.56 -1.79 -18.33
CA VAL A 305 -3.72 -1.19 -17.66
C VAL A 305 -4.03 -1.91 -16.34
N SER A 306 -3.96 -3.24 -16.30
CA SER A 306 -4.28 -3.99 -15.08
C SER A 306 -3.22 -3.76 -13.99
N GLN A 307 -1.95 -3.69 -14.37
CA GLN A 307 -0.85 -3.38 -13.45
C GLN A 307 -0.97 -1.97 -12.86
N MET A 308 -1.26 -0.98 -13.71
CA MET A 308 -1.49 0.39 -13.28
C MET A 308 -2.71 0.49 -12.35
N GLN A 309 -3.80 -0.21 -12.67
CA GLN A 309 -5.02 -0.22 -11.85
C GLN A 309 -4.80 -0.86 -10.47
N ASP A 310 -4.07 -1.98 -10.39
CA ASP A 310 -3.73 -2.64 -9.12
C ASP A 310 -2.86 -1.74 -8.24
N TYR A 311 -1.85 -1.10 -8.84
CA TYR A 311 -1.03 -0.12 -8.13
C TYR A 311 -1.87 1.03 -7.57
N LEU A 312 -2.80 1.58 -8.36
CA LEU A 312 -3.71 2.64 -7.91
C LEU A 312 -4.57 2.21 -6.72
N TYR A 313 -5.09 0.98 -6.72
CA TYR A 313 -5.81 0.43 -5.57
C TYR A 313 -4.92 0.33 -4.33
N SER A 314 -3.65 -0.05 -4.50
CA SER A 314 -2.71 -0.18 -3.38
C SER A 314 -2.43 1.15 -2.67
N ILE A 315 -2.56 2.27 -3.38
CA ILE A 315 -2.42 3.63 -2.83
C ILE A 315 -3.78 4.31 -2.56
N GLY A 316 -4.88 3.55 -2.58
CA GLY A 316 -6.22 4.03 -2.21
C GLY A 316 -7.05 4.70 -3.32
N ILE A 317 -6.59 4.72 -4.58
CA ILE A 317 -7.37 5.24 -5.71
C ILE A 317 -8.27 4.14 -6.26
N VAL A 318 -9.58 4.29 -6.08
CA VAL A 318 -10.58 3.30 -6.51
C VAL A 318 -11.21 3.56 -7.88
N ASP A 319 -10.73 4.56 -8.63
CA ASP A 319 -11.24 4.92 -9.96
C ASP A 319 -10.97 3.79 -10.97
N ASP A 320 -11.82 3.69 -12.01
CA ASP A 320 -11.55 2.86 -13.19
C ASP A 320 -10.75 3.67 -14.21
N ILE A 321 -9.48 3.29 -14.43
CA ILE A 321 -8.63 4.03 -15.36
C ILE A 321 -9.03 3.84 -16.83
N THR A 322 -9.89 2.87 -17.14
CA THR A 322 -10.46 2.69 -18.48
C THR A 322 -11.76 3.45 -18.68
N GLY A 323 -12.38 3.93 -17.60
CA GLY A 323 -13.64 4.65 -17.65
C GLY A 323 -13.51 6.08 -18.17
N ASP A 324 -14.60 6.57 -18.78
CA ASP A 324 -14.67 7.92 -19.35
C ASP A 324 -14.35 9.01 -18.31
N GLU A 325 -14.76 8.85 -17.06
CA GLU A 325 -14.47 9.80 -15.99
C GLU A 325 -12.96 10.02 -15.81
N TRP A 326 -12.18 8.94 -15.79
CA TRP A 326 -10.72 9.01 -15.73
C TRP A 326 -10.14 9.53 -17.04
N GLN A 327 -10.66 9.04 -18.17
CA GLN A 327 -10.15 9.40 -19.50
C GLN A 327 -10.42 10.86 -19.88
N ASN A 328 -11.43 11.49 -19.29
CA ASN A 328 -11.74 12.91 -19.46
C ASN A 328 -10.83 13.83 -18.63
N LEU A 329 -10.10 13.30 -17.64
CA LEU A 329 -9.09 14.07 -16.92
C LEU A 329 -7.86 14.32 -17.81
N SER A 330 -7.32 15.53 -17.76
CA SER A 330 -6.01 15.81 -18.36
C SER A 330 -4.90 15.01 -17.66
N VAL A 331 -3.82 14.73 -18.37
CA VAL A 331 -2.65 14.02 -17.81
C VAL A 331 -2.14 14.68 -16.53
N ALA A 332 -2.12 16.02 -16.48
CA ALA A 332 -1.72 16.77 -15.30
C ALA A 332 -2.66 16.52 -14.10
N LYS A 333 -3.98 16.47 -14.31
CA LYS A 333 -4.95 16.19 -13.25
C LYS A 333 -4.85 14.75 -12.74
N ARG A 334 -4.63 13.78 -13.64
CA ARG A 334 -4.40 12.37 -13.25
C ARG A 334 -3.14 12.25 -12.40
N LYS A 335 -2.03 12.83 -12.85
CA LYS A 335 -0.77 12.86 -12.10
C LYS A 335 -0.94 13.52 -10.73
N GLN A 336 -1.64 14.64 -10.65
CA GLN A 336 -1.93 15.30 -9.38
C GLN A 336 -2.73 14.39 -8.43
N LYS A 337 -3.79 13.75 -8.93
CA LYS A 337 -4.61 12.82 -8.13
C LYS A 337 -3.77 11.65 -7.60
N ILE A 338 -2.91 11.09 -8.44
CA ILE A 338 -1.98 10.01 -8.09
C ILE A 338 -0.98 10.46 -7.03
N ASN A 339 -0.32 11.59 -7.24
CA ASN A 339 0.68 12.10 -6.32
C ASN A 339 0.08 12.43 -4.93
N ASN A 340 -1.16 12.94 -4.89
CA ASN A 340 -1.85 13.19 -3.64
C ASN A 340 -2.13 11.88 -2.88
N ALA A 341 -2.72 10.88 -3.54
CA ALA A 341 -3.01 9.59 -2.92
C ALA A 341 -1.73 8.86 -2.49
N LEU A 342 -0.68 8.90 -3.32
CA LEU A 342 0.63 8.36 -2.98
C LEU A 342 1.22 9.07 -1.75
N THR A 343 1.11 10.40 -1.66
CA THR A 343 1.56 11.16 -0.49
C THR A 343 0.80 10.75 0.76
N GLU A 344 -0.53 10.64 0.69
CA GLU A 344 -1.35 10.16 1.82
C GLU A 344 -0.92 8.75 2.26
N HIS A 345 -0.74 7.84 1.31
CA HIS A 345 -0.29 6.47 1.57
C HIS A 345 1.10 6.40 2.23
N LEU A 346 2.05 7.25 1.81
CA LEU A 346 3.40 7.30 2.38
C LEU A 346 3.42 7.66 3.87
N PHE A 347 2.42 8.41 4.33
CA PHE A 347 2.31 8.85 5.72
C PHE A 347 1.26 8.05 6.53
N GLU A 348 0.54 7.13 5.90
CA GLU A 348 -0.47 6.29 6.54
C GLU A 348 0.13 5.47 7.70
N GLY A 349 -0.54 5.46 8.85
CA GLY A 349 -0.12 4.70 10.03
C GLY A 349 1.16 5.21 10.74
N ARG A 350 1.91 6.13 10.13
CA ARG A 350 3.19 6.65 10.67
C ARG A 350 3.03 7.49 11.94
N PHE A 351 1.81 7.97 12.17
CA PHE A 351 1.47 8.87 13.26
C PHE A 351 0.47 8.28 14.26
N ALA A 352 0.42 6.93 14.37
CA ALA A 352 -0.49 6.24 15.28
C ALA A 352 -0.38 6.79 16.73
N GLY A 353 -1.52 7.19 17.30
CA GLY A 353 -1.64 8.18 18.37
C GLY A 353 -1.09 7.85 19.76
N LEU A 354 -0.30 6.79 19.97
CA LEU A 354 0.30 6.45 21.26
C LEU A 354 1.65 5.77 21.07
N ALA A 355 2.74 6.56 21.10
CA ALA A 355 4.07 6.00 21.30
C ALA A 355 4.21 5.52 22.75
N ASN A 356 4.54 4.24 22.95
CA ASN A 356 4.94 3.74 24.26
C ASN A 356 6.17 4.54 24.74
N PRO A 357 6.19 5.10 25.97
CA PRO A 357 7.26 5.98 26.47
C PRO A 357 8.64 5.31 26.68
N SER A 358 8.88 4.12 26.10
CA SER A 358 10.11 3.35 26.26
C SER A 358 11.14 3.54 25.14
N GLU A 359 10.82 4.29 24.07
CA GLU A 359 11.77 4.56 22.97
C GLU A 359 12.34 5.98 23.07
N LYS A 360 13.64 6.13 22.79
CA LYS A 360 14.42 7.36 23.07
C LYS A 360 14.02 8.59 22.24
N VAL A 361 13.08 8.49 21.31
CA VAL A 361 12.52 9.60 20.53
C VAL A 361 11.04 9.28 20.23
N ASN A 362 10.11 9.98 20.87
CA ASN A 362 8.69 9.82 20.58
C ASN A 362 8.30 10.78 19.45
N GLN A 363 7.81 10.25 18.34
CA GLN A 363 7.10 11.02 17.30
C GLN A 363 5.61 10.84 17.55
N VAL A 364 4.88 11.94 17.77
CA VAL A 364 3.50 11.90 18.26
C VAL A 364 2.62 12.81 17.42
N ALA A 365 1.43 12.33 17.07
CA ALA A 365 0.34 13.17 16.58
C ALA A 365 -0.40 13.78 17.77
N VAL A 366 -0.47 15.11 17.80
CA VAL A 366 -1.20 15.85 18.82
C VAL A 366 -2.36 16.57 18.16
N VAL A 367 -3.59 16.22 18.57
CA VAL A 367 -4.77 17.03 18.23
C VAL A 367 -4.76 18.24 19.16
N LEU A 368 -4.65 19.43 18.59
CA LEU A 368 -4.61 20.69 19.32
C LEU A 368 -5.97 20.97 19.97
N LYS A 369 -6.03 21.03 21.30
CA LYS A 369 -7.27 21.26 22.05
C LYS A 369 -7.27 22.64 22.71
N GLU A 370 -8.41 23.32 22.61
CA GLU A 370 -8.63 24.59 23.31
C GLU A 370 -8.64 24.36 24.83
N GLY A 371 -7.94 25.22 25.58
CA GLY A 371 -7.80 25.12 27.03
C GLY A 371 -6.78 24.08 27.53
N ASP A 372 -6.08 23.39 26.61
CA ASP A 372 -4.92 22.57 26.95
C ASP A 372 -3.62 23.38 26.78
N GLU A 373 -2.91 23.58 27.90
CA GLU A 373 -1.70 24.41 27.96
C GLU A 373 -0.64 23.96 26.95
N LYS A 374 -0.45 22.63 26.81
CA LYS A 374 0.51 22.05 25.87
C LYS A 374 0.10 22.35 24.42
N SER A 375 -1.18 22.17 24.07
CA SER A 375 -1.71 22.48 22.74
C SER A 375 -1.54 23.96 22.38
N GLU A 376 -1.79 24.87 23.33
CA GLU A 376 -1.63 26.32 23.11
C GLU A 376 -0.16 26.71 22.86
N GLN A 377 0.77 26.12 23.62
CA GLN A 377 2.20 26.33 23.42
C GLN A 377 2.70 25.79 22.07
N ILE A 378 2.24 24.59 21.67
CA ILE A 378 2.59 24.01 20.37
C ILE A 378 2.04 24.88 19.23
N LEU A 379 0.79 25.33 19.33
CA LEU A 379 0.18 26.19 18.32
C LEU A 379 0.92 27.53 18.21
N ALA A 380 1.25 28.16 19.34
CA ALA A 380 2.00 29.42 19.37
C ALA A 380 3.38 29.26 18.70
N ALA A 381 4.10 28.18 19.01
CA ALA A 381 5.39 27.87 18.39
C ALA A 381 5.27 27.61 16.89
N ALA A 382 4.23 26.90 16.44
CA ALA A 382 3.97 26.68 15.02
C ALA A 382 3.74 28.01 14.27
N ILE A 383 2.94 28.92 14.84
CA ILE A 383 2.65 30.23 14.26
C ILE A 383 3.91 31.12 14.25
N GLU A 384 4.64 31.20 15.36
CA GLU A 384 5.86 32.00 15.47
C GLU A 384 6.93 31.57 14.47
N GLN A 385 7.08 30.25 14.28
CA GLN A 385 8.06 29.68 13.36
C GLN A 385 7.56 29.58 11.91
N GLY A 386 6.33 30.03 11.64
CA GLY A 386 5.75 30.05 10.29
C GLY A 386 5.46 28.67 9.70
N ILE A 387 5.27 27.65 10.56
CA ILE A 387 5.02 26.28 10.13
C ILE A 387 3.57 26.15 9.67
N GLN A 388 3.39 25.60 8.47
CA GLN A 388 2.09 25.48 7.81
C GLN A 388 1.54 24.06 7.93
N ASN A 389 0.21 23.95 7.93
CA ASN A 389 -0.50 22.68 7.94
C ASN A 389 -0.63 22.13 6.50
N PRO A 390 0.09 21.05 6.14
CA PRO A 390 0.06 20.50 4.78
C PRO A 390 -1.29 19.86 4.43
N LEU A 391 -2.08 19.45 5.43
CA LEU A 391 -3.38 18.80 5.22
C LEU A 391 -4.51 19.80 4.95
N ASN A 392 -4.24 21.10 5.13
CA ASN A 392 -5.20 22.17 4.91
C ASN A 392 -4.64 23.24 3.97
N ASN A 393 -4.14 22.83 2.79
CA ASN A 393 -3.63 23.73 1.75
C ASN A 393 -2.56 24.72 2.26
N ASN A 394 -1.67 24.26 3.13
CA ASN A 394 -0.59 25.07 3.71
C ASN A 394 -1.08 26.33 4.44
N GLN A 395 -2.29 26.30 5.00
CA GLN A 395 -2.76 27.35 5.91
C GLN A 395 -2.05 27.24 7.27
N PRO A 396 -2.00 28.32 8.07
CA PRO A 396 -1.53 28.25 9.45
C PRO A 396 -2.33 27.23 10.27
N TYR A 397 -1.67 26.56 11.21
CA TYR A 397 -2.34 25.66 12.16
C TYR A 397 -3.38 26.42 13.00
N LYS A 398 -4.42 25.70 13.43
CA LYS A 398 -5.44 26.18 14.36
C LYS A 398 -5.83 25.10 15.37
N MET A 399 -6.53 25.50 16.44
CA MET A 399 -7.14 24.54 17.35
C MET A 399 -8.08 23.58 16.60
N GLY A 400 -8.05 22.31 16.99
CA GLY A 400 -8.71 21.20 16.31
C GLY A 400 -7.85 20.53 15.23
N ASP A 401 -6.78 21.17 14.75
CA ASP A 401 -5.85 20.53 13.81
C ASP A 401 -5.00 19.47 14.51
N THR A 402 -4.54 18.49 13.74
CA THR A 402 -3.51 17.55 14.18
C THR A 402 -2.14 18.06 13.77
N ILE A 403 -1.23 18.20 14.73
CA ILE A 403 0.17 18.58 14.51
C ILE A 403 1.09 17.44 14.95
N TYR A 404 2.21 17.29 14.25
CA TYR A 404 3.16 16.22 14.49
C TYR A 404 4.38 16.77 15.20
N ILE A 405 4.76 16.15 16.30
CA ILE A 405 5.87 16.60 17.14
C ILE A 405 6.85 15.46 17.41
N LYS A 406 8.08 15.84 17.71
CA LYS A 406 9.12 15.02 18.29
C LYS A 406 9.39 15.54 19.69
N GLU A 407 9.33 14.66 20.68
CA GLU A 407 9.59 15.02 22.08
C GLU A 407 10.81 14.27 22.63
N SER A 408 11.62 14.99 23.41
CA SER A 408 12.57 14.40 24.33
C SER A 408 12.20 14.78 25.77
N GLN A 409 12.06 13.77 26.63
CA GLN A 409 11.52 13.97 27.98
C GLN A 409 12.59 14.56 28.90
N VAL A 410 12.28 15.69 29.53
CA VAL A 410 13.05 16.24 30.67
C VAL A 410 12.14 16.14 31.90
N ARG A 411 12.12 14.99 32.58
CA ARG A 411 11.30 14.81 33.79
C ARG A 411 11.81 15.70 34.91
N ASP A 412 11.13 16.81 35.18
CA ASP A 412 11.24 17.54 36.43
C ASP A 412 10.08 17.11 37.35
N LYS A 413 10.35 16.25 38.34
CA LYS A 413 9.32 15.78 39.27
C LYS A 413 8.89 16.94 40.17
N ARG A 414 7.80 17.61 39.79
CA ARG A 414 6.99 18.38 40.75
C ARG A 414 5.75 17.57 41.04
N LYS A 415 5.74 16.89 42.20
CA LYS A 415 4.51 16.38 42.80
C LYS A 415 3.61 17.58 43.06
N ASP A 416 2.34 17.47 42.74
CA ASP A 416 1.29 18.38 43.21
C ASP A 416 1.60 18.83 44.63
N VAL A 417 1.94 20.12 44.77
CA VAL A 417 2.21 20.75 46.05
C VAL A 417 0.85 21.13 46.61
N ASP A 418 0.24 20.20 47.33
CA ASP A 418 -0.63 20.60 48.42
C ASP A 418 0.27 21.06 49.58
N SER A 419 0.20 22.36 49.88
CA SER A 419 0.55 22.97 51.17
C SER A 419 1.92 22.67 51.80
N SER A 420 3.02 23.05 51.12
CA SER A 420 4.31 23.33 51.81
C SER A 420 5.18 24.41 51.13
N GLU A 421 4.54 25.39 50.48
CA GLU A 421 5.11 26.49 49.66
C GLU A 421 6.19 27.38 50.31
N VAL A 422 6.61 27.13 51.55
CA VAL A 422 7.64 27.92 52.24
C VAL A 422 9.04 27.28 52.16
N LEU A 423 9.14 25.97 51.97
CA LEU A 423 10.45 25.26 51.97
C LEU A 423 11.16 25.21 50.61
N SER A 424 10.43 25.37 49.49
CA SER A 424 10.98 25.20 48.14
C SER A 424 11.76 26.42 47.64
N LEU A 425 11.31 27.64 47.96
CA LEU A 425 12.09 28.85 47.66
C LEU A 425 13.42 28.84 48.40
N TYR A 426 13.43 28.46 49.69
CA TYR A 426 14.65 28.41 50.51
C TYR A 426 15.73 27.48 49.92
N LYS A 427 15.31 26.35 49.33
CA LYS A 427 16.20 25.37 48.72
C LYS A 427 16.71 25.81 47.34
N ILE A 428 15.84 26.44 46.55
CA ILE A 428 16.21 27.07 45.25
C ILE A 428 17.20 28.22 45.46
N LEU A 429 17.09 28.95 46.57
CA LEU A 429 17.98 30.05 46.95
C LEU A 429 19.34 29.57 47.47
N GLN A 430 19.39 28.46 48.21
CA GLN A 430 20.65 27.85 48.67
C GLN A 430 21.46 27.22 47.53
N ASP A 431 20.81 26.61 46.53
CA ASP A 431 21.50 25.81 45.51
C ASP A 431 22.12 26.64 44.36
N LYS A 432 21.77 27.94 44.19
CA LYS A 432 22.12 28.72 42.98
C LYS A 432 22.95 30.00 43.18
N GLY A 433 23.32 30.34 44.41
CA GLY A 433 24.19 31.47 44.73
C GLY A 433 23.50 32.85 44.60
N GLU A 434 23.81 33.75 45.54
CA GLU A 434 23.08 35.00 45.82
C GLU A 434 22.95 35.96 44.62
N ALA A 435 23.95 36.01 43.72
CA ALA A 435 24.01 37.00 42.64
C ALA A 435 23.06 36.76 41.46
N ASN A 436 22.62 35.52 41.21
CA ASN A 436 21.78 35.18 40.04
C ASN A 436 20.28 35.29 40.31
N VAL A 437 19.89 35.20 41.58
CA VAL A 437 18.50 35.19 42.04
C VAL A 437 17.80 36.50 41.67
N LYS A 438 18.46 37.64 41.88
CA LYS A 438 17.91 38.97 41.63
C LYS A 438 17.48 39.18 40.18
N LYS A 439 18.25 38.66 39.21
CA LYS A 439 17.93 38.75 37.77
C LYS A 439 16.76 37.86 37.37
N GLN A 440 16.61 36.71 38.01
CA GLN A 440 15.57 35.73 37.66
C GLN A 440 14.21 36.05 38.28
N LEU A 441 14.16 36.88 39.32
CA LEU A 441 12.91 37.30 39.95
C LEU A 441 12.33 38.59 39.35
N VAL A 442 13.05 39.26 38.44
CA VAL A 442 12.54 40.47 37.77
C VAL A 442 11.26 40.14 36.99
N ASN A 443 10.19 40.87 37.27
CA ASN A 443 8.86 40.68 36.71
C ASN A 443 8.20 39.31 36.99
N VAL A 444 8.78 38.47 37.85
CA VAL A 444 8.13 37.25 38.32
C VAL A 444 7.12 37.63 39.40
N PRO A 445 5.82 37.33 39.23
CA PRO A 445 4.83 37.68 40.24
C PRO A 445 4.94 36.77 41.47
N ILE A 446 5.05 37.38 42.64
CA ILE A 446 5.13 36.71 43.94
C ILE A 446 3.82 36.96 44.70
N ASN A 447 3.06 35.91 44.95
CA ASN A 447 1.84 36.00 45.76
C ASN A 447 2.16 35.70 47.23
N ILE A 448 1.82 36.64 48.12
CA ILE A 448 1.92 36.43 49.56
C ILE A 448 0.50 36.38 50.13
N LYS A 449 0.14 35.21 50.69
CA LYS A 449 -1.18 34.97 51.28
C LYS A 449 -1.48 36.02 52.35
N GLY A 450 -2.64 36.67 52.26
CA GLY A 450 -3.07 37.73 53.19
C GLY A 450 -2.43 39.12 53.00
N ARG A 451 -1.44 39.28 52.11
CA ARG A 451 -0.76 40.58 51.86
C ARG A 451 -0.83 41.06 50.41
N GLY A 452 -1.04 40.14 49.47
CA GLY A 452 -1.26 40.47 48.06
C GLY A 452 -0.13 40.05 47.13
N LYS A 453 -0.14 40.60 45.92
CA LYS A 453 0.76 40.23 44.81
C LYS A 453 1.86 41.27 44.65
N PHE A 454 3.11 40.82 44.53
CA PHE A 454 4.30 41.67 44.39
C PHE A 454 5.07 41.33 43.12
N LEU A 455 5.83 42.30 42.62
CA LEU A 455 6.83 42.13 41.56
C LEU A 455 8.17 42.68 42.01
N VAL A 456 9.26 42.03 41.61
CA VAL A 456 10.60 42.60 41.73
C VAL A 456 10.90 43.37 40.45
N ASP A 457 11.24 44.66 40.58
CA ASP A 457 11.61 45.47 39.42
C ASP A 457 13.08 45.24 39.01
N LYS A 458 13.52 45.89 37.92
CA LYS A 458 14.89 45.76 37.40
C LYS A 458 15.97 46.24 38.38
N SER A 459 15.61 47.03 39.40
CA SER A 459 16.52 47.50 40.45
C SER A 459 16.55 46.57 41.67
N GLY A 460 15.65 45.59 41.73
CA GLY A 460 15.52 44.66 42.84
C GLY A 460 14.54 45.11 43.92
N GLN A 461 13.73 46.15 43.68
CA GLN A 461 12.72 46.61 44.64
C GLN A 461 11.42 45.84 44.47
N PHE A 462 10.77 45.52 45.60
CA PHE A 462 9.43 44.93 45.61
C PHE A 462 8.38 46.01 45.38
N ARG A 463 7.58 45.84 44.33
CA ARG A 463 6.42 46.67 44.01
C ARG A 463 5.14 45.89 44.28
N LEU A 464 4.25 46.44 45.09
CA LEU A 464 2.91 45.92 45.28
C LEU A 464 2.09 46.09 43.99
N VAL A 465 1.49 45.01 43.52
CA VAL A 465 0.62 44.96 42.34
C VAL A 465 -0.85 44.99 42.76
N SER A 466 -1.21 44.31 43.84
CA SER A 466 -2.55 44.35 44.45
C SER A 466 -2.49 43.86 45.90
N GLY A 467 -3.17 44.53 46.85
CA GLY A 467 -3.13 44.17 48.29
C GLY A 467 -3.29 45.38 49.23
N SER A 468 -3.21 45.15 50.55
CA SER A 468 -3.65 46.12 51.58
C SER A 468 -2.56 46.75 52.46
N ASN A 469 -1.25 46.50 52.22
CA ASN A 469 -0.22 47.20 53.02
C ASN A 469 1.12 47.43 52.27
N PRO A 470 1.58 48.69 52.10
CA PRO A 470 2.82 49.00 51.40
C PRO A 470 3.95 49.27 52.39
N ARG A 471 4.52 48.25 53.04
CA ARG A 471 5.87 48.41 53.60
C ARG A 471 6.87 48.23 52.46
N LEU A 472 7.17 49.36 51.80
CA LEU A 472 8.28 49.46 50.86
C LEU A 472 9.57 49.35 51.65
N TYR A 473 10.25 48.20 51.58
CA TYR A 473 11.62 48.08 52.07
C TYR A 473 12.55 48.71 51.02
N PRO A 474 13.28 49.79 51.34
CA PRO A 474 14.35 50.25 50.47
C PRO A 474 15.49 49.24 50.58
N ILE A 475 15.62 48.38 49.56
CA ILE A 475 16.67 47.39 49.48
C ILE A 475 17.89 48.05 48.85
N VAL A 476 18.90 48.35 49.67
CA VAL A 476 20.13 49.07 49.26
C VAL A 476 21.31 48.10 49.02
N SER A 477 21.15 46.81 49.30
CA SER A 477 22.17 45.77 49.07
C SER A 477 21.55 44.38 48.86
N ASP A 478 22.28 43.46 48.22
CA ASP A 478 21.82 42.08 47.97
C ASP A 478 21.59 41.29 49.27
N THR A 479 22.35 41.58 50.33
CA THR A 479 22.13 41.02 51.68
C THR A 479 20.80 41.46 52.28
N ASN A 480 20.42 42.74 52.11
CA ASN A 480 19.14 43.27 52.61
C ASN A 480 17.93 42.74 51.82
N PHE A 481 18.13 42.28 50.57
CA PHE A 481 17.08 41.68 49.75
C PHE A 481 16.60 40.35 50.35
N PHE A 482 17.54 39.51 50.76
CA PHE A 482 17.25 38.20 51.33
C PHE A 482 16.67 38.30 52.74
N GLU A 483 17.12 39.27 53.55
CA GLU A 483 16.50 39.56 54.85
C GLU A 483 15.06 40.05 54.69
N ALA A 484 14.78 40.96 53.76
CA ALA A 484 13.42 41.45 53.50
C ALA A 484 12.48 40.34 52.98
N LEU A 485 12.99 39.44 52.12
CA LEU A 485 12.25 38.25 51.67
C LEU A 485 12.00 37.29 52.84
N ASN A 486 12.99 37.07 53.70
CA ASN A 486 12.85 36.24 54.89
C ASN A 486 11.82 36.80 55.87
N ASP A 487 11.85 38.10 56.13
CA ASP A 487 10.94 38.76 57.08
C ASP A 487 9.49 38.82 56.55
N ALA A 488 9.33 38.98 55.24
CA ALA A 488 8.03 38.91 54.56
C ALA A 488 7.41 37.51 54.61
N VAL A 489 8.23 36.46 54.63
CA VAL A 489 7.82 35.04 54.68
C VAL A 489 7.69 34.52 56.11
N LYS A 490 8.48 35.03 57.07
CA LYS A 490 8.48 34.57 58.48
C LYS A 490 7.36 35.13 59.36
N THR A 491 6.61 36.14 58.92
CA THR A 491 5.54 36.75 59.73
C THR A 491 4.18 36.07 59.58
N GLU A 492 4.17 34.73 59.51
CA GLU A 492 3.00 33.90 59.86
C GLU A 492 2.77 33.90 61.38
#